data_AF-A0A0T6AZ32-F1
#
_entry.id   AF-A0A0T6AZ32-F1
#
_cell.length_a   1.000
_cell.length_b   1.000
_cell.length_c   1.000
_cell.angle_alpha   90.00
_cell.angle_beta   90.00
_cell.angle_gamma   90.00
#
_symmetry.space_group_name_H-M   'P 1'
#
loop_
_entity.id
_entity.type
_entity.pdbx_description
1 polymer ?
#
loop_
_entity_poly.entity_id
_entity_poly.type
_entity_poly.pdbx_seq_one_letter_code
_entity_poly.pdbx_strand_id
1 'polypeptide(L)'
;MYKLCLKGGDIDSVKMVKNKRDLKSPRRRSSLVSRAGTRGKVTSSRSSANIKVVVRVRPPNDRETGDNSRVAVKVINDQLLVFDPEEDSQPFFYHGVEQKRRDLLKKSHKNMKFYFDKVFGFEATNNDVFQTTTNGLIDSLMDGCNCSVFVYGATGAGKTHTMLGHAEHPGITFLTMRALFERKADLSNERDFELGVTYLEVYNENVQDLLNPGSTLHLREDGKYGVVVAGIKVKRIEGSEELFEMLEKGNKNRTQHPTDANAESSRSHAVFQVYMQMTFKTTGQVRVAKLSMIDLAGSERGAATGCVGMRFTEGANINRSLLALGNCINSLAGGLKHVPYRDSKLTRLLKDSLGGNCQTIMIANVSPSSLTYEDTYNTLKYATRAKKIKSNVKKNVMKANVDVEHYIKLIEELTQENVRLKAQLEEALKNSSETESAKETPSSTTFVESTCECNINSDSRTKLLDLFSESRKLQERLHKLEMHEQLISVRRMIKENADARISDVCTDTPERTKGHKRLGAAVQRLTRNVNLLQEEAITLEDGKKKLQEQIAEMLQNEPNLKFVGDVE
;
A
#
# COMPACT_ATOMS: atom_id res chain seq x y z
N MET A 1 -25.90 -44.69 12.93
CA MET A 1 -26.51 -46.02 13.15
C MET A 1 -27.67 -46.17 12.17
N TYR A 2 -27.54 -47.13 11.24
CA TYR A 2 -28.57 -48.02 10.67
C TYR A 2 -27.93 -48.66 9.43
N LYS A 3 -27.38 -49.86 9.64
CA LYS A 3 -27.16 -50.94 8.64
C LYS A 3 -28.56 -51.37 8.14
N LEU A 4 -28.82 -52.06 7.02
CA LEU A 4 -28.20 -53.25 6.43
C LEU A 4 -29.08 -53.61 5.19
N CYS A 5 -28.51 -54.05 4.07
CA CYS A 5 -28.88 -55.34 3.48
C CYS A 5 -27.98 -55.73 2.31
N LEU A 6 -27.48 -56.96 2.40
CA LEU A 6 -26.58 -57.67 1.52
C LEU A 6 -27.35 -58.52 0.51
N LYS A 7 -26.78 -58.73 -0.68
CA LYS A 7 -26.74 -59.99 -1.46
C LYS A 7 -25.42 -59.91 -2.25
N GLY A 8 -24.38 -60.69 -1.92
CA GLY A 8 -24.24 -62.13 -2.20
C GLY A 8 -23.88 -62.29 -3.68
N GLY A 9 -22.79 -62.91 -4.14
CA GLY A 9 -21.63 -63.58 -3.56
C GLY A 9 -20.94 -64.22 -4.78
N ASP A 10 -19.62 -64.09 -4.91
CA ASP A 10 -18.73 -65.13 -5.44
C ASP A 10 -17.28 -64.64 -5.36
N ILE A 11 -16.46 -65.50 -4.75
CA ILE A 11 -15.04 -65.36 -4.52
C ILE A 11 -14.37 -66.25 -5.57
N ASP A 12 -13.46 -65.69 -6.37
CA ASP A 12 -12.15 -66.34 -6.55
C ASP A 12 -11.13 -65.48 -7.30
N SER A 13 -9.88 -65.67 -6.89
CA SER A 13 -8.61 -65.17 -7.45
C SER A 13 -8.13 -63.77 -7.04
N VAL A 14 -7.42 -63.77 -5.91
CA VAL A 14 -6.39 -62.78 -5.54
C VAL A 14 -5.19 -62.91 -6.47
N LYS A 15 -4.69 -61.79 -7.04
CA LYS A 15 -3.24 -61.57 -7.25
C LYS A 15 -2.90 -60.08 -7.40
N MET A 16 -1.85 -59.68 -6.70
CA MET A 16 -1.39 -58.31 -6.48
C MET A 16 -0.64 -57.69 -7.68
N VAL A 17 -0.94 -56.41 -7.91
CA VAL A 17 -0.07 -55.27 -8.26
C VAL A 17 1.31 -55.57 -8.90
N LYS A 18 1.57 -54.97 -10.08
CA LYS A 18 2.73 -54.07 -10.30
C LYS A 18 2.68 -53.36 -11.67
N ASN A 19 2.90 -52.05 -11.60
CA ASN A 19 3.38 -51.11 -12.63
C ASN A 19 2.43 -50.62 -13.73
N LYS A 20 2.05 -49.34 -13.59
CA LYS A 20 1.57 -48.44 -14.65
C LYS A 20 2.76 -47.88 -15.43
N ARG A 21 2.98 -48.34 -16.65
CA ARG A 21 3.43 -47.49 -17.76
C ARG A 21 2.66 -47.87 -19.01
N ASP A 22 2.31 -46.83 -19.74
CA ASP A 22 1.83 -46.82 -21.11
C ASP A 22 0.41 -47.33 -21.36
N LEU A 23 -0.52 -46.36 -21.53
CA LEU A 23 -1.46 -46.37 -22.65
C LEU A 23 -2.07 -44.96 -22.81
N LYS A 24 -1.65 -44.28 -23.87
CA LYS A 24 -2.29 -43.08 -24.41
C LYS A 24 -3.70 -43.45 -24.91
N SER A 25 -4.71 -42.67 -24.55
CA SER A 25 -6.05 -42.78 -25.13
C SER A 25 -6.35 -41.58 -26.07
N PRO A 26 -6.96 -41.81 -27.25
CA PRO A 26 -7.22 -40.79 -28.24
C PRO A 26 -8.56 -40.08 -28.04
N ARG A 27 -8.62 -38.85 -28.56
CA ARG A 27 -9.78 -37.95 -28.62
C ARG A 27 -11.01 -38.64 -29.25
N ARG A 28 -12.18 -38.47 -28.62
CA ARG A 28 -13.49 -38.59 -29.27
C ARG A 28 -14.26 -37.28 -29.13
N ARG A 29 -14.64 -36.70 -30.28
CA ARG A 29 -15.72 -35.72 -30.43
C ARG A 29 -17.05 -36.46 -30.32
N SER A 30 -18.00 -35.92 -29.58
CA SER A 30 -19.42 -36.17 -29.80
C SER A 30 -20.21 -34.90 -29.47
N SER A 31 -20.79 -34.32 -30.50
CA SER A 31 -21.93 -33.41 -30.47
C SER A 31 -23.12 -34.06 -29.75
N LEU A 32 -23.88 -33.29 -28.97
CA LEU A 32 -25.32 -33.48 -28.78
C LEU A 32 -25.93 -32.18 -28.22
N VAL A 33 -26.97 -31.73 -28.91
CA VAL A 33 -27.82 -30.56 -28.63
C VAL A 33 -28.90 -30.98 -27.64
N SER A 34 -29.22 -30.15 -26.63
CA SER A 34 -30.52 -30.20 -25.95
C SER A 34 -30.96 -28.84 -25.41
N ARG A 35 -32.26 -28.59 -25.56
CA ARG A 35 -33.02 -27.33 -25.47
C ARG A 35 -33.08 -26.65 -24.08
N ALA A 36 -33.40 -25.37 -24.18
CA ALA A 36 -33.69 -24.30 -23.23
C ALA A 36 -34.36 -24.62 -21.87
N GLY A 37 -33.97 -23.81 -20.88
CA GLY A 37 -34.68 -23.54 -19.63
C GLY A 37 -34.23 -22.20 -19.04
N THR A 38 -35.01 -21.15 -19.28
CA THR A 38 -34.72 -19.75 -18.93
C THR A 38 -34.90 -19.52 -17.42
N ARG A 39 -33.79 -19.34 -16.68
CA ARG A 39 -33.75 -18.59 -15.42
C ARG A 39 -32.43 -17.84 -15.35
N GLY A 40 -32.49 -16.54 -15.65
CA GLY A 40 -31.35 -15.65 -15.66
C GLY A 40 -30.74 -15.50 -14.27
N LYS A 41 -29.70 -16.28 -13.99
CA LYS A 41 -28.75 -16.00 -12.91
C LYS A 41 -27.70 -15.08 -13.54
N VAL A 42 -27.63 -13.82 -13.12
CA VAL A 42 -26.55 -12.90 -13.50
C VAL A 42 -25.26 -13.46 -12.91
N THR A 43 -24.59 -14.35 -13.66
CA THR A 43 -23.27 -14.84 -13.31
C THR A 43 -22.28 -13.74 -13.65
N SER A 44 -21.74 -13.05 -12.65
CA SER A 44 -20.56 -12.21 -12.88
C SER A 44 -19.46 -13.13 -13.43
N SER A 45 -19.02 -12.85 -14.66
CA SER A 45 -17.99 -13.64 -15.34
C SER A 45 -16.67 -13.49 -14.57
N ARG A 46 -16.37 -14.44 -13.69
CA ARG A 46 -15.09 -14.49 -12.97
C ARG A 46 -14.03 -15.05 -13.90
N SER A 47 -13.11 -14.22 -14.36
CA SER A 47 -11.91 -14.66 -15.07
C SER A 47 -10.77 -14.86 -14.07
N SER A 48 -10.32 -16.10 -13.89
CA SER A 48 -9.07 -16.37 -13.16
C SER A 48 -7.89 -16.01 -14.07
N ALA A 49 -7.17 -14.95 -13.74
CA ALA A 49 -5.97 -14.52 -14.47
C ALA A 49 -4.75 -14.69 -13.58
N ASN A 50 -3.64 -15.20 -14.11
CA ASN A 50 -2.38 -15.19 -13.37
C ASN A 50 -1.76 -13.80 -13.48
N ILE A 51 -0.89 -13.43 -12.52
CA ILE A 51 -0.05 -12.24 -12.66
C ILE A 51 0.83 -12.43 -13.90
N LYS A 52 0.77 -11.47 -14.83
CA LYS A 52 1.65 -11.44 -16.00
C LYS A 52 3.01 -10.92 -15.55
N VAL A 53 4.07 -11.66 -15.85
CA VAL A 53 5.44 -11.32 -15.46
C VAL A 53 6.28 -11.15 -16.69
N VAL A 54 6.85 -9.95 -16.84
CA VAL A 54 7.81 -9.63 -17.89
C VAL A 54 9.15 -9.26 -17.28
N VAL A 55 10.24 -9.61 -17.97
CA VAL A 55 11.60 -9.24 -17.56
C VAL A 55 12.15 -8.23 -18.54
N ARG A 56 12.81 -7.19 -18.02
CA ARG A 56 13.54 -6.21 -18.82
C ARG A 56 15.00 -6.19 -18.40
N VAL A 57 15.88 -6.54 -19.34
CA VAL A 57 17.32 -6.46 -19.17
C VAL A 57 17.78 -5.14 -19.77
N ARG A 58 18.36 -4.25 -18.95
CA ARG A 58 18.90 -2.98 -19.46
C ARG A 58 20.23 -3.20 -20.21
N PRO A 59 20.66 -2.30 -21.11
CA PRO A 59 22.02 -2.33 -21.64
C PRO A 59 23.07 -2.17 -20.52
N PRO A 60 24.30 -2.67 -20.71
CA PRO A 60 25.44 -2.36 -19.84
C PRO A 60 25.69 -0.85 -19.77
N ASN A 61 26.09 -0.35 -18.60
CA ASN A 61 26.47 1.06 -18.45
C ASN A 61 27.97 1.27 -18.65
N ASP A 62 28.41 2.53 -18.71
CA ASP A 62 29.82 2.88 -18.97
C ASP A 62 30.77 2.29 -17.93
N ARG A 63 30.36 2.24 -16.66
CA ARG A 63 31.14 1.63 -15.59
C ARG A 63 31.29 0.12 -15.77
N GLU A 64 30.21 -0.58 -16.09
CA GLU A 64 30.21 -2.02 -16.34
C GLU A 64 31.01 -2.39 -17.58
N THR A 65 31.04 -1.50 -18.57
CA THR A 65 31.83 -1.64 -19.81
C THR A 65 33.31 -1.35 -19.54
N GLY A 66 33.62 -0.29 -18.79
CA GLY A 66 34.98 0.09 -18.41
C GLY A 66 35.65 -0.92 -17.47
N ASP A 67 34.89 -1.50 -16.54
CA ASP A 67 35.34 -2.57 -15.63
C ASP A 67 35.43 -3.95 -16.33
N ASN A 68 35.16 -4.01 -17.65
CA ASN A 68 35.10 -5.23 -18.46
C ASN A 68 34.26 -6.34 -17.79
N SER A 69 33.12 -5.95 -17.22
CA SER A 69 32.28 -6.86 -16.45
C SER A 69 31.62 -7.89 -17.36
N ARG A 70 31.58 -9.16 -16.92
CA ARG A 70 30.98 -10.24 -17.71
C ARG A 70 29.47 -10.04 -17.83
N VAL A 71 28.92 -10.28 -19.01
CA VAL A 71 27.48 -10.37 -19.25
C VAL A 71 26.95 -11.69 -18.66
N ALA A 72 26.28 -11.61 -17.53
CA ALA A 72 25.69 -12.74 -16.82
C ALA A 72 24.26 -13.08 -17.26
N VAL A 73 23.63 -12.28 -18.13
CA VAL A 73 22.26 -12.51 -18.63
C VAL A 73 22.25 -12.53 -20.15
N LYS A 74 21.81 -13.65 -20.75
CA LYS A 74 21.62 -13.79 -22.19
C LYS A 74 20.14 -13.99 -22.51
N VAL A 75 19.55 -13.05 -23.23
CA VAL A 75 18.18 -13.21 -23.75
C VAL A 75 18.23 -14.11 -24.98
N ILE A 76 17.50 -15.22 -24.95
CA ILE A 76 17.49 -16.21 -26.05
C ILE A 76 16.35 -15.90 -27.02
N ASN A 77 15.17 -15.58 -26.48
CA ASN A 77 14.00 -15.19 -27.26
C ASN A 77 13.02 -14.43 -26.37
N ASP A 78 11.85 -14.14 -26.92
CA ASP A 78 10.75 -13.41 -26.28
C ASP A 78 10.29 -13.95 -24.93
N GLN A 79 10.56 -15.20 -24.57
CA GLN A 79 10.07 -15.81 -23.33
C GLN A 79 11.18 -16.43 -22.47
N LEU A 80 12.37 -16.61 -23.03
CA LEU A 80 13.48 -17.33 -22.40
C LEU A 80 14.71 -16.44 -22.25
N LEU A 81 15.22 -16.39 -21.02
CA LEU A 81 16.57 -15.90 -20.73
C LEU A 81 17.39 -16.98 -20.02
N VAL A 82 18.69 -16.95 -20.28
CA VAL A 82 19.70 -17.77 -19.62
C VAL A 82 20.51 -16.86 -18.70
N PHE A 83 20.54 -17.23 -17.42
CA PHE A 83 21.36 -16.60 -16.40
C PHE A 83 22.61 -17.44 -16.15
N ASP A 84 23.76 -16.77 -16.12
CA ASP A 84 25.09 -17.36 -16.06
C ASP A 84 25.34 -18.39 -17.18
N PRO A 85 25.23 -17.96 -18.46
CA PRO A 85 25.50 -18.84 -19.59
C PRO A 85 26.95 -19.32 -19.54
N GLU A 86 27.19 -20.52 -20.08
CA GLU A 86 28.55 -20.99 -20.31
C GLU A 86 29.28 -20.00 -21.22
N GLU A 87 30.49 -19.59 -20.82
CA GLU A 87 31.41 -18.92 -21.74
C GLU A 87 31.75 -19.91 -22.85
N ASP A 88 31.66 -19.49 -24.12
CA ASP A 88 32.24 -20.23 -25.22
C ASP A 88 33.75 -20.29 -24.98
N SER A 89 34.22 -21.34 -24.31
CA SER A 89 35.63 -21.53 -24.05
C SER A 89 36.30 -21.70 -25.41
N GLN A 90 37.06 -20.70 -25.85
CA GLN A 90 37.98 -20.93 -26.96
C GLN A 90 38.95 -22.02 -26.49
N PRO A 91 38.97 -23.19 -27.15
CA PRO A 91 39.88 -24.25 -26.76
C PRO A 91 41.31 -23.73 -26.84
N PHE A 92 42.01 -23.73 -25.70
CA PHE A 92 43.43 -23.38 -25.66
C PHE A 92 44.22 -24.57 -26.15
N PHE A 93 44.90 -24.42 -27.28
CA PHE A 93 45.78 -25.45 -27.82
C PHE A 93 47.24 -25.13 -27.46
N TYR A 94 47.95 -26.10 -26.91
CA TYR A 94 49.41 -26.05 -26.75
C TYR A 94 50.01 -27.24 -27.51
N HIS A 95 50.89 -26.97 -28.47
CA HIS A 95 51.42 -27.95 -29.42
C HIS A 95 50.34 -28.82 -30.11
N GLY A 96 49.25 -28.21 -30.56
CA GLY A 96 48.19 -28.92 -31.30
C GLY A 96 47.31 -29.83 -30.44
N VAL A 97 47.49 -29.84 -29.11
CA VAL A 97 46.66 -30.60 -28.16
C VAL A 97 45.80 -29.64 -27.35
N GLU A 98 44.49 -29.93 -27.28
CA GLU A 98 43.54 -29.17 -26.46
C GLU A 98 43.90 -29.30 -24.98
N GLN A 99 44.31 -28.19 -24.39
CA GLN A 99 44.65 -28.11 -22.98
C GLN A 99 43.40 -27.80 -22.18
N LYS A 100 42.87 -28.81 -21.47
CA LYS A 100 41.77 -28.64 -20.51
C LYS A 100 42.30 -27.99 -19.24
N ARG A 101 42.51 -26.67 -19.26
CA ARG A 101 42.86 -25.92 -18.05
C ARG A 101 41.62 -25.81 -17.16
N ARG A 102 41.47 -26.73 -16.19
CA ARG A 102 40.49 -26.59 -15.11
C ARG A 102 41.05 -25.58 -14.10
N ASP A 103 40.67 -24.33 -14.25
CA ASP A 103 40.89 -23.34 -13.21
C ASP A 103 39.97 -23.68 -12.02
N LEU A 104 40.56 -24.30 -10.98
CA LEU A 104 39.84 -24.73 -9.77
C LEU A 104 39.27 -23.55 -8.96
N LEU A 105 39.70 -22.32 -9.25
CA LEU A 105 39.19 -21.09 -8.63
C LEU A 105 38.01 -20.51 -9.42
N LYS A 106 37.78 -20.94 -10.67
CA LYS A 106 36.70 -20.43 -11.53
C LYS A 106 35.38 -21.12 -11.16
N LYS A 107 34.45 -20.35 -10.60
CA LYS A 107 33.11 -20.83 -10.22
C LYS A 107 32.40 -21.34 -11.48
N SER A 108 31.94 -22.60 -11.47
CA SER A 108 31.24 -23.21 -12.61
C SER A 108 30.01 -22.39 -12.99
N HIS A 109 29.84 -22.15 -14.30
CA HIS A 109 28.63 -21.54 -14.83
C HIS A 109 27.41 -22.39 -14.48
N LYS A 110 26.32 -21.73 -14.08
CA LYS A 110 25.08 -22.41 -13.68
C LYS A 110 24.10 -22.65 -14.83
N ASN A 111 24.26 -21.95 -15.96
CA ASN A 111 23.46 -22.08 -17.18
C ASN A 111 21.94 -22.18 -16.90
N MET A 112 21.45 -21.26 -16.07
CA MET A 112 20.10 -21.33 -15.51
C MET A 112 19.07 -20.73 -16.46
N LYS A 113 18.09 -21.54 -16.89
CA LYS A 113 17.01 -21.11 -17.79
C LYS A 113 15.82 -20.57 -17.00
N PHE A 114 15.35 -19.38 -17.35
CA PHE A 114 14.14 -18.77 -16.79
C PHE A 114 13.12 -18.44 -17.89
N TYR A 115 11.85 -18.73 -17.61
CA TYR A 115 10.74 -18.55 -18.55
C TYR A 115 9.72 -17.54 -18.02
N PHE A 116 9.43 -16.51 -18.82
CA PHE A 116 8.51 -15.42 -18.48
C PHE A 116 7.49 -15.18 -19.61
N ASP A 117 6.52 -14.31 -19.37
CA ASP A 117 5.49 -14.03 -20.39
C ASP A 117 6.05 -13.15 -21.52
N LYS A 118 7.02 -12.29 -21.21
CA LYS A 118 7.88 -11.58 -22.16
C LYS A 118 9.25 -11.29 -21.54
N VAL A 119 10.31 -11.33 -22.35
CA VAL A 119 11.66 -10.89 -21.99
C VAL A 119 12.11 -9.83 -23.00
N PHE A 120 12.49 -8.67 -22.49
CA PHE A 120 13.04 -7.55 -23.26
C PHE A 120 14.56 -7.53 -23.12
N GLY A 121 15.25 -7.54 -24.27
CA GLY A 121 16.70 -7.34 -24.35
C GLY A 121 17.10 -5.86 -24.35
N PHE A 122 18.38 -5.61 -24.63
CA PHE A 122 19.00 -4.28 -24.52
C PHE A 122 18.37 -3.23 -25.44
N GLU A 123 17.94 -3.65 -26.63
CA GLU A 123 17.36 -2.77 -27.66
C GLU A 123 15.92 -2.33 -27.36
N ALA A 124 15.29 -2.90 -26.33
CA ALA A 124 13.87 -2.65 -26.07
C ALA A 124 13.62 -1.27 -25.45
N THR A 125 12.84 -0.46 -26.17
CA THR A 125 12.43 0.88 -25.75
C THR A 125 11.31 0.85 -24.72
N ASN A 126 11.05 1.98 -24.06
CA ASN A 126 9.88 2.11 -23.17
C ASN A 126 8.56 1.94 -23.94
N ASN A 127 8.52 2.31 -25.22
CA ASN A 127 7.35 2.11 -26.07
C ASN A 127 7.08 0.61 -26.32
N ASP A 128 8.12 -0.19 -26.58
CA ASP A 128 7.96 -1.64 -26.76
C ASP A 128 7.41 -2.32 -25.50
N VAL A 129 7.90 -1.88 -24.33
CA VAL A 129 7.39 -2.34 -23.04
C VAL A 129 5.93 -1.93 -22.87
N PHE A 130 5.57 -0.66 -23.11
CA PHE A 130 4.20 -0.15 -23.05
C PHE A 130 3.24 -0.96 -23.94
N GLN A 131 3.56 -1.13 -25.23
CA GLN A 131 2.72 -1.81 -26.21
C GLN A 131 2.43 -3.27 -25.80
N THR A 132 3.44 -3.96 -25.25
CA THR A 132 3.30 -5.37 -24.87
C THR A 132 2.65 -5.56 -23.49
N THR A 133 2.67 -4.53 -22.63
CA THR A 133 2.25 -4.62 -21.23
C THR A 133 1.00 -3.81 -20.94
N THR A 134 1.15 -2.51 -20.69
CA THR A 134 0.12 -1.67 -20.11
C THR A 134 -0.91 -1.20 -21.13
N ASN A 135 -0.60 -1.20 -22.43
CA ASN A 135 -1.58 -0.88 -23.48
C ASN A 135 -2.83 -1.79 -23.37
N GLY A 136 -2.61 -3.11 -23.23
CA GLY A 136 -3.71 -4.07 -23.03
C GLY A 136 -4.44 -3.97 -21.69
N LEU A 137 -3.87 -3.28 -20.69
CA LEU A 137 -4.59 -3.01 -19.42
C LEU A 137 -5.62 -1.90 -19.58
N ILE A 138 -5.44 -1.00 -20.55
CA ILE A 138 -6.36 0.14 -20.74
C ILE A 138 -7.74 -0.38 -21.13
N ASP A 139 -7.83 -1.38 -22.01
CA ASP A 139 -9.12 -1.99 -22.37
C ASP A 139 -9.81 -2.63 -21.16
N SER A 140 -9.06 -3.36 -20.32
CA SER A 140 -9.59 -3.92 -19.06
C SER A 140 -10.05 -2.83 -18.08
N LEU A 141 -9.32 -1.71 -18.02
CA LEU A 141 -9.66 -0.56 -17.21
C LEU A 141 -10.97 0.08 -17.69
N MET A 142 -11.11 0.29 -19.01
CA MET A 142 -12.34 0.77 -19.67
C MET A 142 -13.52 -0.19 -19.48
N ASP A 143 -13.23 -1.46 -19.18
CA ASP A 143 -14.25 -2.45 -18.85
C ASP A 143 -14.70 -2.42 -17.39
N GLY A 144 -14.05 -1.64 -16.53
CA GLY A 144 -14.32 -1.53 -15.10
C GLY A 144 -13.50 -2.49 -14.24
N CYS A 145 -12.39 -3.04 -14.75
CA CYS A 145 -11.50 -3.90 -13.96
C CYS A 145 -10.40 -3.06 -13.30
N ASN A 146 -10.03 -3.38 -12.06
CA ASN A 146 -8.83 -2.80 -11.47
C ASN A 146 -7.58 -3.35 -12.14
N CYS A 147 -6.62 -2.48 -12.42
CA CYS A 147 -5.35 -2.82 -13.06
C CYS A 147 -4.17 -2.33 -12.21
N SER A 148 -3.09 -3.11 -12.16
CA SER A 148 -1.91 -2.76 -11.38
C SER A 148 -0.65 -3.16 -12.12
N VAL A 149 0.34 -2.28 -12.10
CA VAL A 149 1.66 -2.48 -12.70
C VAL A 149 2.68 -2.09 -11.66
N PHE A 150 3.57 -3.01 -11.31
CA PHE A 150 4.68 -2.70 -10.42
C PHE A 150 6.01 -3.11 -11.04
N VAL A 151 7.01 -2.23 -10.92
CA VAL A 151 8.39 -2.52 -11.31
C VAL A 151 9.17 -3.00 -10.10
N TYR A 152 10.02 -4.01 -10.29
CA TYR A 152 10.80 -4.63 -9.22
C TYR A 152 12.21 -4.97 -9.70
N GLY A 153 13.20 -4.77 -8.84
CA GLY A 153 14.60 -5.08 -9.13
C GLY A 153 15.57 -4.25 -8.29
N ALA A 154 16.86 -4.51 -8.44
CA ALA A 154 17.91 -3.81 -7.72
C ALA A 154 17.99 -2.33 -8.13
N THR A 155 18.59 -1.51 -7.28
CA THR A 155 18.98 -0.14 -7.63
C THR A 155 19.89 -0.14 -8.84
N GLY A 156 19.65 0.81 -9.76
CA GLY A 156 20.35 0.86 -11.04
C GLY A 156 19.91 -0.19 -12.07
N ALA A 157 18.96 -1.08 -11.79
CA ALA A 157 18.46 -2.06 -12.77
C ALA A 157 17.50 -1.45 -13.83
N GLY A 158 17.08 -0.20 -13.66
CA GLY A 158 16.20 0.51 -14.60
C GLY A 158 14.71 0.57 -14.23
N LYS A 159 14.37 0.40 -12.94
CA LYS A 159 12.98 0.53 -12.42
C LYS A 159 12.35 1.88 -12.77
N THR A 160 12.93 2.96 -12.26
CA THR A 160 12.45 4.33 -12.47
C THR A 160 12.49 4.74 -13.95
N HIS A 161 13.53 4.33 -14.69
CA HIS A 161 13.59 4.51 -16.15
C HIS A 161 12.42 3.83 -16.88
N THR A 162 12.00 2.65 -16.41
CA THR A 162 10.85 1.95 -16.98
C THR A 162 9.54 2.61 -16.57
N MET A 163 9.38 2.93 -15.29
CA MET A 163 8.12 3.43 -14.74
C MET A 163 7.83 4.88 -15.15
N LEU A 164 8.78 5.79 -14.92
CA LEU A 164 8.67 7.23 -15.15
C LEU A 164 9.43 7.67 -16.40
N GLY A 165 10.62 7.12 -16.63
CA GLY A 165 11.49 7.49 -17.74
C GLY A 165 12.07 8.91 -17.62
N HIS A 166 12.51 9.44 -18.75
CA HIS A 166 13.04 10.81 -18.89
C HIS A 166 12.29 11.54 -20.01
N ALA A 167 12.53 12.85 -20.17
CA ALA A 167 11.83 13.67 -21.17
C ALA A 167 11.95 13.12 -22.60
N GLU A 168 13.15 12.66 -22.99
CA GLU A 168 13.41 12.06 -24.31
C GLU A 168 12.90 10.62 -24.44
N HIS A 169 12.81 9.91 -23.32
CA HIS A 169 12.43 8.51 -23.23
C HIS A 169 11.34 8.32 -22.17
N PRO A 170 10.09 8.73 -22.47
CA PRO A 170 9.00 8.68 -21.50
C PRO A 170 8.77 7.26 -21.00
N GLY A 171 8.54 7.12 -19.70
CA GLY A 171 8.26 5.82 -19.07
C GLY A 171 6.85 5.32 -19.37
N ILE A 172 6.57 4.09 -18.94
CA ILE A 172 5.28 3.45 -19.17
C ILE A 172 4.13 4.20 -18.49
N THR A 173 4.37 4.91 -17.37
CA THR A 173 3.33 5.73 -16.73
C THR A 173 2.85 6.81 -17.69
N PHE A 174 3.77 7.59 -18.27
CA PHE A 174 3.43 8.64 -19.22
C PHE A 174 2.67 8.08 -20.43
N LEU A 175 3.20 7.03 -21.06
CA LEU A 175 2.61 6.40 -22.23
C LEU A 175 1.21 5.83 -21.94
N THR A 176 1.02 5.23 -20.76
CA THR A 176 -0.28 4.68 -20.34
C THR A 176 -1.30 5.78 -20.09
N MET A 177 -0.91 6.90 -19.49
CA MET A 177 -1.83 8.01 -19.25
C MET A 177 -2.25 8.67 -20.56
N ARG A 178 -1.32 8.89 -21.49
CA ARG A 178 -1.65 9.42 -22.82
C ARG A 178 -2.68 8.55 -23.53
N ALA A 179 -2.41 7.24 -23.63
CA ALA A 179 -3.33 6.30 -24.27
C ALA A 179 -4.68 6.16 -23.52
N LEU A 180 -4.69 6.30 -22.19
CA LEU A 180 -5.91 6.34 -21.40
C LEU A 180 -6.80 7.53 -21.79
N PHE A 181 -6.20 8.71 -21.93
CA PHE A 181 -6.93 9.93 -22.33
C PHE A 181 -7.39 9.88 -23.78
N GLU A 182 -6.59 9.34 -24.70
CA GLU A 182 -7.01 9.05 -26.09
C GLU A 182 -8.24 8.14 -26.10
N ARG A 183 -8.19 7.02 -25.37
CA ARG A 183 -9.31 6.06 -25.28
C ARG A 183 -10.56 6.65 -24.61
N LYS A 184 -10.37 7.57 -23.64
CA LYS A 184 -11.47 8.35 -23.04
C LYS A 184 -12.13 9.27 -24.07
N ALA A 185 -11.34 9.93 -24.91
CA ALA A 185 -11.86 10.80 -25.96
C ALA A 185 -12.67 10.00 -26.99
N ASP A 186 -12.17 8.84 -27.43
CA ASP A 186 -12.86 7.95 -28.38
C ASP A 186 -14.24 7.49 -27.87
N LEU A 187 -14.36 7.25 -26.56
CA LEU A 187 -15.58 6.73 -25.94
C LEU A 187 -16.47 7.83 -25.32
N SER A 188 -16.13 9.11 -25.50
CA SER A 188 -16.84 10.24 -24.89
C SER A 188 -18.31 10.37 -25.32
N ASN A 189 -18.66 9.87 -26.51
CA ASN A 189 -20.04 9.83 -27.00
C ASN A 189 -20.90 8.75 -26.32
N GLU A 190 -20.28 7.70 -25.80
CA GLU A 190 -20.97 6.56 -25.17
C GLU A 190 -21.01 6.65 -23.64
N ARG A 191 -20.00 7.29 -23.04
CA ARG A 191 -19.75 7.25 -21.60
C ARG A 191 -19.27 8.60 -21.10
N ASP A 192 -19.70 8.97 -19.90
CA ASP A 192 -19.13 10.07 -19.13
C ASP A 192 -18.04 9.53 -18.21
N PHE A 193 -16.95 10.29 -18.08
CA PHE A 193 -15.76 9.87 -17.33
C PHE A 193 -15.43 10.90 -16.24
N GLU A 194 -15.29 10.43 -15.01
CA GLU A 194 -14.69 11.19 -13.91
C GLU A 194 -13.37 10.53 -13.52
N LEU A 195 -12.29 11.30 -13.58
CA LEU A 195 -10.96 10.84 -13.23
C LEU A 195 -10.46 11.56 -11.97
N GLY A 196 -9.81 10.80 -11.10
CA GLY A 196 -9.13 11.32 -9.92
C GLY A 196 -7.80 10.62 -9.72
N VAL A 197 -6.82 11.32 -9.16
CA VAL A 197 -5.48 10.76 -8.93
C VAL A 197 -5.02 10.96 -7.49
N THR A 198 -4.18 10.03 -7.05
CA THR A 198 -3.42 10.12 -5.80
C THR A 198 -1.99 9.67 -6.06
N TYR A 199 -1.02 10.30 -5.38
CA TYR A 199 0.36 9.86 -5.47
C TYR A 199 0.92 9.71 -4.06
N LEU A 200 1.28 8.47 -3.70
CA LEU A 200 1.72 8.13 -2.36
C LEU A 200 3.18 7.71 -2.36
N GLU A 201 3.88 8.07 -1.30
CA GLU A 201 5.18 7.51 -0.96
C GLU A 201 5.07 6.62 0.28
N VAL A 202 5.73 5.47 0.23
CA VAL A 202 5.98 4.62 1.39
C VAL A 202 7.48 4.61 1.67
N TYR A 203 7.89 5.34 2.71
CA TYR A 203 9.27 5.45 3.13
C TYR A 203 9.39 5.18 4.63
N ASN A 204 10.30 4.30 5.03
CA ASN A 204 10.53 3.95 6.44
C ASN A 204 9.24 3.53 7.18
N GLU A 205 8.37 2.74 6.54
CA GLU A 205 7.04 2.38 7.03
C GLU A 205 6.12 3.58 7.36
N ASN A 206 6.38 4.76 6.81
CA ASN A 206 5.47 5.91 6.82
C ASN A 206 4.87 6.10 5.43
N VAL A 207 3.61 6.53 5.39
CA VAL A 207 2.88 6.80 4.14
C VAL A 207 2.69 8.31 4.05
N GLN A 208 3.05 8.93 2.93
CA GLN A 208 2.89 10.36 2.70
C GLN A 208 2.19 10.62 1.36
N ASP A 209 1.44 11.72 1.29
CA ASP A 209 0.86 12.21 0.03
C ASP A 209 1.89 13.11 -0.67
N LEU A 210 2.33 12.69 -1.86
CA LEU A 210 3.28 13.42 -2.68
C LEU A 210 2.65 14.62 -3.40
N LEU A 211 1.33 14.68 -3.56
CA LEU A 211 0.64 15.81 -4.19
C LEU A 211 0.32 16.93 -3.20
N ASN A 212 0.08 16.55 -1.94
CA ASN A 212 -0.20 17.44 -0.82
C ASN A 212 0.68 17.06 0.39
N PRO A 213 1.96 17.44 0.39
CA PRO A 213 2.86 17.15 1.51
C PRO A 213 2.27 17.64 2.83
N GLY A 214 2.32 16.79 3.85
CA GLY A 214 1.68 17.04 5.13
C GLY A 214 2.06 16.00 6.17
N SER A 215 1.14 15.69 7.09
CA SER A 215 1.35 14.66 8.10
C SER A 215 1.38 13.24 7.49
N THR A 216 1.99 12.30 8.21
CA THR A 216 1.97 10.89 7.83
C THR A 216 0.54 10.36 7.83
N LEU A 217 0.20 9.61 6.78
CA LEU A 217 -1.12 9.01 6.59
C LEU A 217 -1.21 7.62 7.21
N HIS A 218 -2.42 7.27 7.66
CA HIS A 218 -2.71 5.99 8.29
C HIS A 218 -3.56 5.08 7.40
N LEU A 219 -3.19 3.80 7.33
CA LEU A 219 -3.93 2.77 6.62
C LEU A 219 -5.04 2.20 7.50
N ARG A 220 -6.29 2.32 7.05
CA ARG A 220 -7.47 1.72 7.68
C ARG A 220 -8.02 0.59 6.79
N GLU A 221 -8.73 -0.35 7.40
CA GLU A 221 -9.45 -1.40 6.66
C GLU A 221 -10.95 -1.08 6.72
N ASP A 222 -11.56 -0.94 5.55
CA ASP A 222 -12.99 -0.78 5.36
C ASP A 222 -13.58 -2.10 4.85
N GLY A 223 -14.72 -2.52 5.42
CA GLY A 223 -15.35 -3.80 5.08
C GLY A 223 -15.83 -3.90 3.62
N LYS A 224 -16.14 -2.76 2.99
CA LYS A 224 -16.65 -2.67 1.61
C LYS A 224 -15.56 -2.29 0.62
N TYR A 225 -14.68 -1.37 0.98
CA TYR A 225 -13.67 -0.78 0.09
C TYR A 225 -12.25 -1.34 0.29
N GLY A 226 -12.05 -2.21 1.28
CA GLY A 226 -10.75 -2.83 1.54
C GLY A 226 -9.79 -1.87 2.25
N VAL A 227 -8.51 -1.87 1.86
CA VAL A 227 -7.51 -1.01 2.51
C VAL A 227 -7.63 0.42 1.98
N VAL A 228 -7.92 1.37 2.87
CA VAL A 228 -8.06 2.80 2.56
C VAL A 228 -7.01 3.63 3.30
N VAL A 229 -6.54 4.70 2.69
CA VAL A 229 -5.59 5.64 3.29
C VAL A 229 -6.38 6.80 3.89
N ALA A 230 -6.44 6.90 5.21
CA ALA A 230 -7.17 7.97 5.88
C ALA A 230 -6.48 9.32 5.63
N GLY A 231 -7.26 10.32 5.20
CA GLY A 231 -6.77 11.68 4.93
C GLY A 231 -6.15 11.89 3.55
N ILE A 232 -6.12 10.87 2.67
CA ILE A 232 -5.65 11.05 1.29
C ILE A 232 -6.60 11.95 0.51
N LYS A 233 -6.05 12.91 -0.23
CA LYS A 233 -6.84 13.82 -1.08
C LYS A 233 -6.78 13.31 -2.52
N VAL A 234 -7.93 12.93 -3.05
CA VAL A 234 -8.08 12.59 -4.48
C VAL A 234 -8.22 13.89 -5.26
N LYS A 235 -7.27 14.18 -6.15
CA LYS A 235 -7.35 15.36 -7.01
C LYS A 235 -7.96 14.98 -8.35
N ARG A 236 -9.04 15.68 -8.72
CA ARG A 236 -9.71 15.50 -10.02
C ARG A 236 -8.84 16.02 -11.14
N ILE A 237 -8.92 15.37 -12.31
CA ILE A 237 -8.17 15.76 -13.51
C ILE A 237 -9.07 15.63 -14.74
N GLU A 238 -8.89 16.53 -15.71
CA GLU A 238 -9.68 16.54 -16.95
C GLU A 238 -8.84 16.21 -18.20
N GLY A 239 -7.55 16.52 -18.15
CA GLY A 239 -6.60 16.33 -19.25
C GLY A 239 -5.27 15.67 -18.83
N SER A 240 -4.52 15.22 -19.82
CA SER A 240 -3.23 14.55 -19.61
C SER A 240 -2.13 15.50 -19.12
N GLU A 241 -2.17 16.76 -19.53
CA GLU A 241 -1.18 17.79 -19.15
C GLU A 241 -1.16 18.04 -17.64
N GLU A 242 -2.33 18.24 -17.02
CA GLU A 242 -2.44 18.40 -15.57
C GLU A 242 -1.91 17.18 -14.82
N LEU A 243 -2.17 15.97 -15.34
CA LEU A 243 -1.63 14.75 -14.75
C LEU A 243 -0.10 14.75 -14.78
N PHE A 244 0.51 15.19 -15.88
CA PHE A 244 1.96 15.23 -16.02
C PHE A 244 2.60 16.25 -15.07
N GLU A 245 2.01 17.44 -14.94
CA GLU A 245 2.44 18.43 -13.95
C GLU A 245 2.38 17.87 -12.52
N MET A 246 1.34 17.10 -12.22
CA MET A 246 1.17 16.47 -10.91
C MET A 246 2.19 15.35 -10.65
N LEU A 247 2.52 14.55 -11.66
CA LEU A 247 3.60 13.55 -11.57
C LEU A 247 4.94 14.24 -11.32
N GLU A 248 5.24 15.32 -12.05
CA GLU A 248 6.49 16.07 -11.88
C GLU A 248 6.56 16.71 -10.49
N LYS A 249 5.48 17.36 -10.04
CA LYS A 249 5.36 17.92 -8.69
C LYS A 249 5.57 16.86 -7.61
N GLY A 250 4.90 15.71 -7.73
CA GLY A 250 5.03 14.63 -6.76
C GLY A 250 6.43 14.02 -6.74
N ASN A 251 7.09 13.89 -7.91
CA ASN A 251 8.47 13.44 -7.98
C ASN A 251 9.45 14.44 -7.35
N LYS A 252 9.24 15.75 -7.54
CA LYS A 252 10.02 16.79 -6.85
C LYS A 252 9.89 16.66 -5.33
N ASN A 253 8.68 16.43 -4.82
CA ASN A 253 8.44 16.24 -3.39
C ASN A 253 9.10 14.95 -2.86
N ARG A 254 9.14 13.88 -3.68
CA ARG A 254 9.86 12.62 -3.41
C ARG A 254 11.39 12.75 -3.51
N THR A 255 11.93 13.92 -3.87
CA THR A 255 13.39 14.16 -4.05
C THR A 255 13.94 15.14 -3.00
N GLN A 256 13.20 15.41 -1.91
CA GLN A 256 13.55 16.44 -0.93
C GLN A 256 13.91 15.92 0.48
N HIS A 257 14.10 14.61 0.68
CA HIS A 257 14.48 14.15 2.03
C HIS A 257 15.95 14.48 2.39
N PRO A 258 16.20 15.05 3.59
CA PRO A 258 17.46 15.74 3.94
C PRO A 258 18.69 14.85 4.23
N THR A 259 18.77 13.63 3.69
CA THR A 259 19.84 12.66 4.02
C THR A 259 20.75 12.24 2.87
N ASP A 260 20.73 12.99 1.77
CA ASP A 260 21.24 12.54 0.48
C ASP A 260 22.76 12.47 0.33
N ALA A 261 23.24 11.21 0.31
CA ALA A 261 24.40 10.79 -0.47
C ALA A 261 24.04 9.68 -1.49
N ASN A 262 22.78 9.22 -1.54
CA ASN A 262 22.30 8.15 -2.41
C ASN A 262 21.01 8.62 -3.13
N ALA A 263 20.76 8.13 -4.34
CA ALA A 263 19.55 8.44 -5.10
C ALA A 263 18.27 8.04 -4.33
N GLU A 264 17.47 9.01 -3.88
CA GLU A 264 16.28 8.86 -3.02
C GLU A 264 15.26 7.82 -3.52
N SER A 265 15.08 7.71 -4.85
CA SER A 265 14.18 6.73 -5.49
C SER A 265 14.54 5.26 -5.21
N SER A 266 15.76 4.97 -4.75
CA SER A 266 16.18 3.62 -4.35
C SER A 266 15.64 3.19 -2.99
N ARG A 267 15.19 4.14 -2.15
CA ARG A 267 14.92 3.92 -0.73
C ARG A 267 13.45 4.04 -0.34
N SER A 268 12.61 4.57 -1.23
CA SER A 268 11.15 4.66 -1.02
C SER A 268 10.36 3.97 -2.12
N HIS A 269 9.14 3.53 -1.79
CA HIS A 269 8.19 3.04 -2.79
C HIS A 269 7.24 4.15 -3.18
N ALA A 270 7.00 4.34 -4.47
CA ALA A 270 6.02 5.28 -4.97
C ALA A 270 4.82 4.54 -5.58
N VAL A 271 3.61 4.97 -5.21
CA VAL A 271 2.35 4.38 -5.65
C VAL A 271 1.49 5.48 -6.25
N PHE A 272 1.49 5.57 -7.59
CA PHE A 272 0.61 6.46 -8.33
C PHE A 272 -0.68 5.73 -8.68
N GLN A 273 -1.83 6.31 -8.35
CA GLN A 273 -3.12 5.68 -8.60
C GLN A 273 -4.03 6.63 -9.37
N VAL A 274 -4.72 6.06 -10.35
CA VAL A 274 -5.78 6.72 -11.10
C VAL A 274 -7.08 5.99 -10.82
N TYR A 275 -8.05 6.73 -10.31
CA TYR A 275 -9.42 6.32 -10.08
C TYR A 275 -10.25 6.80 -11.26
N MET A 276 -10.98 5.87 -11.86
CA MET A 276 -11.83 6.14 -13.00
C MET A 276 -13.25 5.67 -12.70
N GLN A 277 -14.19 6.61 -12.79
CA GLN A 277 -15.62 6.33 -12.80
C GLN A 277 -16.14 6.55 -14.21
N MET A 278 -16.90 5.60 -14.71
CA MET A 278 -17.52 5.62 -16.04
C MET A 278 -19.01 5.47 -15.90
N THR A 279 -19.77 6.40 -16.45
CA THR A 279 -21.24 6.34 -16.50
C THR A 279 -21.65 6.09 -17.94
N PHE A 280 -22.30 4.97 -18.21
CA PHE A 280 -22.78 4.63 -19.56
C PHE A 280 -24.02 5.46 -19.87
N LYS A 281 -23.97 6.27 -20.93
CA LYS A 281 -25.07 7.21 -21.27
C LYS A 281 -26.36 6.51 -21.63
N THR A 282 -26.27 5.33 -22.24
CA THR A 282 -27.43 4.55 -22.70
C THR A 282 -28.15 3.79 -21.58
N THR A 283 -27.41 3.28 -20.59
CA THR A 283 -27.96 2.42 -19.54
C THR A 283 -27.96 3.07 -18.16
N GLY A 284 -27.31 4.23 -18.01
CA GLY A 284 -27.00 4.86 -16.72
C GLY A 284 -25.97 4.08 -15.88
N GLN A 285 -25.61 2.84 -16.26
CA GLN A 285 -24.77 1.95 -15.48
C GLN A 285 -23.43 2.61 -15.14
N VAL A 286 -23.04 2.55 -13.87
CA VAL A 286 -21.76 3.10 -13.41
C VAL A 286 -20.74 1.97 -13.26
N ARG A 287 -19.53 2.18 -13.77
CA ARG A 287 -18.39 1.28 -13.53
C ARG A 287 -17.26 2.06 -12.89
N VAL A 288 -16.55 1.42 -11.97
CA VAL A 288 -15.42 2.01 -11.27
C VAL A 288 -14.18 1.15 -11.48
N ALA A 289 -13.06 1.78 -11.79
CA ALA A 289 -11.79 1.11 -11.97
C ALA A 289 -10.67 1.90 -11.28
N LYS A 290 -9.67 1.15 -10.81
CA LYS A 290 -8.45 1.70 -10.22
C LYS A 290 -7.27 1.19 -11.03
N LEU A 291 -6.47 2.11 -11.58
CA LEU A 291 -5.15 1.83 -12.14
C LEU A 291 -4.09 2.19 -11.10
N SER A 292 -3.16 1.28 -10.81
CA SER A 292 -2.03 1.54 -9.90
C SER A 292 -0.71 1.33 -10.64
N MET A 293 0.13 2.37 -10.66
CA MET A 293 1.48 2.38 -11.23
C MET A 293 2.49 2.52 -10.09
N ILE A 294 3.27 1.46 -9.81
CA ILE A 294 4.03 1.30 -8.57
C ILE A 294 5.53 1.16 -8.85
N ASP A 295 6.33 2.12 -8.39
CA ASP A 295 7.80 2.07 -8.41
C ASP A 295 8.32 1.62 -7.04
N LEU A 296 8.78 0.38 -6.95
CA LEU A 296 9.29 -0.18 -5.70
C LEU A 296 10.73 0.27 -5.43
N ALA A 297 11.11 0.32 -4.15
CA ALA A 297 12.48 0.51 -3.71
C ALA A 297 13.44 -0.58 -4.23
N GLY A 298 14.74 -0.34 -4.12
CA GLY A 298 15.79 -1.30 -4.49
C GLY A 298 15.66 -2.63 -3.74
N SER A 299 15.72 -3.74 -4.48
CA SER A 299 15.63 -5.10 -3.92
C SER A 299 16.93 -5.66 -3.34
N GLU A 300 18.02 -4.91 -3.44
CA GLU A 300 19.33 -5.28 -2.89
C GLU A 300 19.31 -5.35 -1.36
N ARG A 301 20.19 -6.18 -0.79
CA ARG A 301 20.23 -6.40 0.66
C ARG A 301 21.05 -5.32 1.36
N GLY A 302 20.47 -4.71 2.39
CA GLY A 302 21.11 -3.65 3.18
C GLY A 302 22.40 -4.06 3.92
N ALA A 303 22.67 -5.36 4.09
CA ALA A 303 23.91 -5.85 4.70
C ALA A 303 25.18 -5.46 3.91
N ALA A 304 25.04 -5.07 2.63
CA ALA A 304 26.14 -4.65 1.79
C ALA A 304 26.62 -3.20 2.04
N THR A 305 25.87 -2.37 2.79
CA THR A 305 26.13 -0.91 2.84
C THR A 305 26.99 -0.46 4.03
N GLY A 306 27.39 -1.35 4.95
CA GLY A 306 28.31 -1.02 6.05
C GLY A 306 27.87 0.12 6.98
N CYS A 307 26.59 0.52 6.92
CA CYS A 307 26.08 1.70 7.61
C CYS A 307 25.73 1.41 9.08
N VAL A 308 26.14 2.28 9.99
CA VAL A 308 25.84 2.22 11.45
C VAL A 308 24.85 3.34 11.83
N GLY A 309 24.03 3.13 12.86
CA GLY A 309 23.13 4.16 13.41
C GLY A 309 21.79 4.29 12.68
N MET A 310 21.25 5.51 12.55
CA MET A 310 19.90 5.75 11.96
C MET A 310 19.75 5.24 10.51
N ARG A 311 20.85 5.18 9.75
CA ARG A 311 20.86 4.61 8.40
C ARG A 311 20.70 3.08 8.38
N PHE A 312 21.14 2.40 9.45
CA PHE A 312 20.91 0.96 9.61
C PHE A 312 19.43 0.67 9.86
N THR A 313 18.79 1.42 10.77
CA THR A 313 17.36 1.26 11.06
C THR A 313 16.49 1.58 9.85
N GLU A 314 16.86 2.61 9.09
CA GLU A 314 16.21 2.97 7.83
C GLU A 314 16.34 1.84 6.79
N GLY A 315 17.57 1.33 6.57
CA GLY A 315 17.81 0.19 5.69
C GLY A 315 17.04 -1.06 6.13
N ALA A 316 16.91 -1.30 7.44
CA ALA A 316 16.13 -2.41 7.98
C ALA A 316 14.63 -2.25 7.67
N ASN A 317 14.07 -1.06 7.77
CA ASN A 317 12.64 -0.81 7.48
C ASN A 317 12.33 -0.84 5.97
N ILE A 318 13.23 -0.36 5.12
CA ILE A 318 13.11 -0.53 3.66
C ILE A 318 13.09 -2.02 3.32
N ASN A 319 14.03 -2.79 3.88
CA ASN A 319 14.06 -4.24 3.70
C ASN A 319 12.85 -4.94 4.30
N ARG A 320 12.26 -4.43 5.40
CA ARG A 320 11.04 -4.97 5.99
C ARG A 320 9.88 -4.97 4.99
N SER A 321 9.65 -3.86 4.30
CA SER A 321 8.57 -3.75 3.30
C SER A 321 8.73 -4.73 2.14
N LEU A 322 9.95 -4.90 1.62
CA LEU A 322 10.26 -5.82 0.52
C LEU A 322 10.30 -7.29 0.96
N LEU A 323 10.75 -7.56 2.19
CA LEU A 323 10.70 -8.88 2.79
C LEU A 323 9.25 -9.33 3.00
N ALA A 324 8.40 -8.45 3.55
CA ALA A 324 6.97 -8.70 3.70
C ALA A 324 6.31 -8.96 2.34
N LEU A 325 6.67 -8.18 1.31
CA LEU A 325 6.23 -8.41 -0.07
C LEU A 325 6.64 -9.80 -0.56
N GLY A 326 7.89 -10.21 -0.29
CA GLY A 326 8.40 -11.53 -0.63
C GLY A 326 7.66 -12.66 0.07
N ASN A 327 7.34 -12.49 1.35
CA ASN A 327 6.54 -13.44 2.10
C ASN A 327 5.12 -13.54 1.53
N CYS A 328 4.49 -12.42 1.18
CA CYS A 328 3.18 -12.43 0.53
C CYS A 328 3.20 -13.20 -0.80
N ILE A 329 4.19 -12.93 -1.65
CA ILE A 329 4.35 -13.61 -2.94
C ILE A 329 4.60 -15.11 -2.76
N ASN A 330 5.44 -15.51 -1.79
CA ASN A 330 5.69 -16.92 -1.50
C ASN A 330 4.41 -17.63 -1.01
N SER A 331 3.67 -17.01 -0.10
CA SER A 331 2.42 -17.56 0.42
C SER A 331 1.35 -17.70 -0.67
N LEU A 332 1.21 -16.68 -1.51
CA LEU A 332 0.27 -16.70 -2.64
C LEU A 332 0.66 -17.73 -3.70
N ALA A 333 1.93 -17.81 -4.07
CA ALA A 333 2.44 -18.77 -5.04
C ALA A 333 2.33 -20.22 -4.53
N GLY A 334 2.43 -20.42 -3.21
CA GLY A 334 2.20 -21.70 -2.54
C GLY A 334 0.73 -22.05 -2.33
N GLY A 335 -0.21 -21.13 -2.62
CA GLY A 335 -1.63 -21.33 -2.39
C GLY A 335 -2.01 -21.40 -0.91
N LEU A 336 -1.24 -20.77 -0.03
CA LEU A 336 -1.52 -20.73 1.40
C LEU A 336 -2.79 -19.92 1.69
N LYS A 337 -3.59 -20.38 2.67
CA LYS A 337 -4.83 -19.72 3.08
C LYS A 337 -4.58 -18.36 3.75
N HIS A 338 -3.53 -18.27 4.56
CA HIS A 338 -3.15 -17.04 5.25
C HIS A 338 -1.99 -16.37 4.52
N VAL A 339 -2.19 -15.10 4.15
CA VAL A 339 -1.18 -14.25 3.50
C VAL A 339 -0.89 -13.06 4.41
N PRO A 340 0.36 -12.82 4.81
CA PRO A 340 0.71 -11.85 5.85
C PRO A 340 0.78 -10.40 5.30
N TYR A 341 -0.32 -9.91 4.72
CA TYR A 341 -0.35 -8.55 4.16
C TYR A 341 -0.09 -7.47 5.21
N ARG A 342 -0.36 -7.74 6.49
CA ARG A 342 -0.25 -6.77 7.58
C ARG A 342 1.18 -6.51 8.06
N ASP A 343 2.16 -7.31 7.62
CA ASP A 343 3.56 -7.21 8.06
C ASP A 343 4.24 -5.88 7.64
N SER A 344 3.74 -5.23 6.58
CA SER A 344 4.17 -3.91 6.15
C SER A 344 3.02 -3.04 5.61
N LYS A 345 3.18 -1.71 5.66
CA LYS A 345 2.22 -0.77 5.05
C LYS A 345 2.12 -0.95 3.53
N LEU A 346 3.23 -1.26 2.87
CA LEU A 346 3.28 -1.52 1.43
C LEU A 346 2.41 -2.73 1.04
N THR A 347 2.56 -3.86 1.72
CA THR A 347 1.80 -5.08 1.42
C THR A 347 0.30 -4.91 1.71
N ARG A 348 -0.08 -4.05 2.66
CA ARG A 348 -1.47 -3.69 2.89
C ARG A 348 -2.02 -2.88 1.71
N LEU A 349 -1.28 -1.88 1.22
CA LEU A 349 -1.66 -1.09 0.02
C LEU A 349 -1.78 -1.98 -1.23
N LEU A 350 -0.90 -2.95 -1.37
CA LEU A 350 -0.84 -3.85 -2.53
C LEU A 350 -1.73 -5.10 -2.41
N LYS A 351 -2.52 -5.23 -1.34
CA LYS A 351 -3.37 -6.40 -1.09
C LYS A 351 -4.29 -6.72 -2.27
N ASP A 352 -4.88 -5.71 -2.89
CA ASP A 352 -5.73 -5.90 -4.07
C ASP A 352 -4.93 -6.33 -5.30
N SER A 353 -3.71 -5.79 -5.44
CA SER A 353 -2.81 -6.04 -6.58
C SER A 353 -2.22 -7.46 -6.55
N LEU A 354 -2.03 -8.04 -5.37
CA LEU A 354 -1.39 -9.35 -5.21
C LEU A 354 -2.46 -10.40 -4.89
N GLY A 355 -2.99 -11.06 -5.91
CA GLY A 355 -3.98 -12.13 -5.73
C GLY A 355 -5.40 -11.67 -5.35
N GLY A 356 -5.65 -10.37 -5.33
CA GLY A 356 -6.97 -9.78 -5.11
C GLY A 356 -7.79 -9.59 -6.39
N ASN A 357 -8.74 -8.64 -6.35
CA ASN A 357 -9.52 -8.21 -7.52
C ASN A 357 -8.75 -7.16 -8.33
N CYS A 358 -7.72 -7.62 -9.04
CA CYS A 358 -6.90 -6.77 -9.89
C CYS A 358 -6.20 -7.59 -10.97
N GLN A 359 -6.17 -7.06 -12.19
CA GLN A 359 -5.31 -7.55 -13.25
C GLN A 359 -3.92 -6.93 -13.06
N THR A 360 -2.93 -7.78 -12.77
CA THR A 360 -1.62 -7.30 -12.31
C THR A 360 -0.51 -7.71 -13.26
N ILE A 361 0.39 -6.77 -13.56
CA ILE A 361 1.62 -6.99 -14.29
C ILE A 361 2.81 -6.68 -13.38
N MET A 362 3.75 -7.61 -13.30
CA MET A 362 5.07 -7.39 -12.71
C MET A 362 6.09 -7.18 -13.82
N ILE A 363 6.85 -6.09 -13.75
CA ILE A 363 8.01 -5.84 -14.61
C ILE A 363 9.27 -6.00 -13.76
N ALA A 364 10.00 -7.10 -14.00
CA ALA A 364 11.25 -7.39 -13.31
C ALA A 364 12.43 -6.78 -14.09
N ASN A 365 13.04 -5.73 -13.53
CA ASN A 365 14.19 -5.05 -14.09
C ASN A 365 15.49 -5.69 -13.59
N VAL A 366 16.41 -6.01 -14.49
CA VAL A 366 17.69 -6.65 -14.14
C VAL A 366 18.87 -5.99 -14.88
N SER A 367 20.04 -5.96 -14.23
CA SER A 367 21.31 -5.62 -14.90
C SER A 367 21.91 -6.88 -15.54
N PRO A 368 22.52 -6.75 -16.73
CA PRO A 368 23.24 -7.86 -17.36
C PRO A 368 24.58 -8.15 -16.70
N SER A 369 25.12 -7.24 -15.87
CA SER A 369 26.49 -7.34 -15.35
C SER A 369 26.64 -8.38 -14.25
N SER A 370 27.76 -9.12 -14.28
CA SER A 370 28.20 -10.02 -13.22
C SER A 370 28.45 -9.31 -11.88
N LEU A 371 28.64 -7.99 -11.88
CA LEU A 371 28.77 -7.22 -10.63
C LEU A 371 27.49 -7.28 -9.77
N THR A 372 26.34 -7.44 -10.42
CA THR A 372 25.02 -7.52 -9.78
C THR A 372 24.45 -8.94 -9.76
N TYR A 373 25.32 -9.96 -9.90
CA TYR A 373 24.94 -11.35 -10.10
C TYR A 373 23.89 -11.86 -9.10
N GLU A 374 24.13 -11.69 -7.81
CA GLU A 374 23.22 -12.19 -6.76
C GLU A 374 21.87 -11.46 -6.77
N ASP A 375 21.87 -10.15 -7.03
CA ASP A 375 20.64 -9.35 -7.07
C ASP A 375 19.79 -9.69 -8.30
N THR A 376 20.42 -9.85 -9.46
CA THR A 376 19.75 -10.33 -10.69
C THR A 376 19.17 -11.72 -10.46
N TYR A 377 19.92 -12.65 -9.86
CA TYR A 377 19.44 -13.98 -9.55
C TYR A 377 18.22 -13.97 -8.62
N ASN A 378 18.27 -13.18 -7.55
CA ASN A 378 17.18 -13.03 -6.60
C ASN A 378 15.93 -12.45 -7.28
N THR A 379 16.11 -11.43 -8.13
CA THR A 379 15.04 -10.80 -8.92
C THR A 379 14.34 -11.81 -9.84
N LEU A 380 15.10 -12.61 -10.60
CA LEU A 380 14.57 -13.64 -11.49
C LEU A 380 13.81 -14.74 -10.74
N LYS A 381 14.34 -15.19 -9.59
CA LYS A 381 13.64 -16.12 -8.71
C LYS A 381 12.32 -15.56 -8.20
N TYR A 382 12.33 -14.30 -7.79
CA TYR A 382 11.16 -13.61 -7.26
C TYR A 382 10.06 -13.49 -8.34
N ALA A 383 10.43 -13.04 -9.53
CA ALA A 383 9.57 -12.95 -10.70
C ALA A 383 8.95 -14.32 -11.07
N THR A 384 9.75 -15.40 -10.99
CA THR A 384 9.28 -16.77 -11.26
C THR A 384 8.20 -17.21 -10.27
N ARG A 385 8.28 -16.78 -9.01
CA ARG A 385 7.25 -17.07 -7.99
C ARG A 385 6.00 -16.22 -8.22
N ALA A 386 6.16 -14.93 -8.51
CA ALA A 386 5.04 -14.03 -8.77
C ALA A 386 4.15 -14.51 -9.93
N LYS A 387 4.75 -15.08 -10.99
CA LYS A 387 4.02 -15.66 -12.13
C LYS A 387 3.02 -16.77 -11.76
N LYS A 388 3.20 -17.42 -10.60
CA LYS A 388 2.31 -18.49 -10.11
C LYS A 388 1.09 -17.96 -9.35
N ILE A 389 1.07 -16.67 -9.03
CA ILE A 389 -0.02 -16.06 -8.27
C ILE A 389 -1.25 -15.92 -9.18
N LYS A 390 -2.39 -16.38 -8.66
CA LYS A 390 -3.69 -16.26 -9.31
C LYS A 390 -4.43 -15.05 -8.76
N SER A 391 -4.92 -14.20 -9.66
CA SER A 391 -5.79 -13.06 -9.37
C SER A 391 -7.24 -13.37 -9.77
N ASN A 392 -8.18 -12.78 -9.03
CA ASN A 392 -9.62 -12.95 -9.26
C ASN A 392 -10.21 -11.65 -9.81
N VAL A 393 -10.02 -11.43 -11.12
CA VAL A 393 -10.42 -10.18 -11.79
C VAL A 393 -11.93 -10.17 -11.99
N LYS A 394 -12.58 -9.10 -11.52
CA LYS A 394 -14.01 -8.84 -11.64
C LYS A 394 -14.22 -7.41 -12.12
N LYS A 395 -15.19 -7.22 -13.01
CA LYS A 395 -15.67 -5.88 -13.40
C LYS A 395 -16.42 -5.26 -12.22
N ASN A 396 -15.99 -4.10 -11.75
CA ASN A 396 -16.69 -3.39 -10.69
C ASN A 396 -17.82 -2.56 -11.30
N VAL A 397 -18.99 -3.18 -11.34
CA VAL A 397 -20.23 -2.54 -11.77
C VAL A 397 -20.96 -2.05 -10.52
N MET A 398 -21.21 -0.75 -10.47
CA MET A 398 -22.20 -0.17 -9.58
C MET A 398 -23.55 -0.23 -10.29
N LYS A 399 -24.57 -0.73 -9.58
CA LYS A 399 -25.92 -0.69 -10.10
C LYS A 399 -26.35 0.77 -10.14
N ALA A 400 -26.52 1.31 -11.33
CA ALA A 400 -27.27 2.55 -11.50
C ALA A 400 -28.73 2.23 -11.27
N ASN A 401 -29.38 3.00 -10.40
CA ASN A 401 -30.70 2.75 -9.87
C ASN A 401 -30.78 1.41 -9.12
N VAL A 402 -30.22 1.43 -7.92
CA VAL A 402 -30.74 0.60 -6.85
C VAL A 402 -32.22 0.97 -6.73
N ASP A 403 -33.11 0.01 -7.02
CA ASP A 403 -34.56 0.16 -6.86
C ASP A 403 -34.84 0.80 -5.49
N VAL A 404 -35.86 1.66 -5.41
CA VAL A 404 -36.22 2.30 -4.13
C VAL A 404 -36.36 1.24 -3.02
N GLU A 405 -36.82 0.03 -3.36
CA GLU A 405 -36.89 -1.13 -2.47
C GLU A 405 -35.54 -1.62 -1.92
N HIS A 406 -34.44 -1.54 -2.67
CA HIS A 406 -33.12 -1.93 -2.15
C HIS A 406 -32.49 -0.80 -1.31
N TYR A 407 -32.80 0.47 -1.58
CA TYR A 407 -32.47 1.55 -0.64
C TYR A 407 -33.28 1.43 0.65
N ILE A 408 -34.59 1.13 0.56
CA ILE A 408 -35.43 0.84 1.72
C ILE A 408 -34.84 -0.32 2.51
N LYS A 409 -34.51 -1.43 1.85
CA LYS A 409 -33.92 -2.60 2.50
C LYS A 409 -32.55 -2.31 3.13
N LEU A 410 -31.70 -1.53 2.46
CA LEU A 410 -30.39 -1.14 3.00
C LEU A 410 -30.56 -0.17 4.18
N ILE A 411 -31.52 0.75 4.13
CA ILE A 411 -31.87 1.64 5.25
C ILE A 411 -32.42 0.81 6.41
N GLU A 412 -33.26 -0.19 6.17
CA GLU A 412 -33.75 -1.11 7.21
C GLU A 412 -32.59 -1.90 7.84
N GLU A 413 -31.69 -2.46 7.03
CA GLU A 413 -30.51 -3.21 7.50
C GLU A 413 -29.56 -2.30 8.30
N LEU A 414 -29.29 -1.09 7.82
CA LEU A 414 -28.45 -0.11 8.52
C LEU A 414 -29.13 0.43 9.79
N THR A 415 -30.44 0.61 9.79
CA THR A 415 -31.20 1.02 10.96
C THR A 415 -31.21 -0.08 12.00
N GLN A 416 -31.41 -1.34 11.60
CA GLN A 416 -31.32 -2.50 12.49
C GLN A 416 -29.91 -2.65 13.09
N GLU A 417 -28.87 -2.50 12.29
CA GLU A 417 -27.50 -2.58 12.80
C GLU A 417 -27.16 -1.39 13.70
N ASN A 418 -27.68 -0.18 13.42
CA ASN A 418 -27.55 0.95 14.34
C ASN A 418 -28.26 0.69 15.66
N VAL A 419 -29.48 0.14 15.65
CA VAL A 419 -30.20 -0.23 16.87
C VAL A 419 -29.40 -1.28 17.65
N ARG A 420 -28.87 -2.28 16.96
CA ARG A 420 -28.02 -3.31 17.56
C ARG A 420 -26.74 -2.74 18.18
N LEU A 421 -26.02 -1.90 17.44
CA LEU A 421 -24.78 -1.28 17.91
C LEU A 421 -25.04 -0.32 19.07
N LYS A 422 -26.13 0.45 19.03
CA LYS A 422 -26.57 1.28 20.16
C LYS A 422 -26.91 0.45 21.38
N ALA A 423 -27.62 -0.67 21.22
CA ALA A 423 -27.91 -1.59 22.31
C ALA A 423 -26.63 -2.22 22.90
N GLN A 424 -25.66 -2.59 22.05
CA GLN A 424 -24.35 -3.08 22.50
C GLN A 424 -23.54 -2.00 23.24
N LEU A 425 -23.65 -0.75 22.81
CA LEU A 425 -23.05 0.40 23.49
C LEU A 425 -23.72 0.65 24.85
N GLU A 426 -25.05 0.64 24.92
CA GLU A 426 -25.80 0.76 26.16
C GLU A 426 -25.51 -0.39 27.13
N GLU A 427 -25.38 -1.62 26.63
CA GLU A 427 -25.01 -2.79 27.43
C GLU A 427 -23.56 -2.70 27.92
N ALA A 428 -22.64 -2.23 27.08
CA ALA A 428 -21.26 -1.96 27.49
C ALA A 428 -21.18 -0.83 28.53
N LEU A 429 -21.99 0.22 28.39
CA LEU A 429 -22.10 1.32 29.35
C LEU A 429 -22.73 0.86 30.68
N LYS A 430 -23.76 0.00 30.63
CA LYS A 430 -24.32 -0.64 31.83
C LYS A 430 -23.31 -1.53 32.55
N ASN A 431 -22.59 -2.36 31.81
CA ASN A 431 -21.56 -3.21 32.39
C ASN A 431 -20.38 -2.39 32.97
N SER A 432 -20.09 -1.20 32.41
CA SER A 432 -19.11 -0.28 32.98
C SER A 432 -19.60 0.42 34.26
N SER A 433 -20.91 0.66 34.39
CA SER A 433 -21.53 1.32 35.56
C SER A 433 -21.89 0.33 36.69
N GLU A 434 -22.10 -0.95 36.38
CA GLU A 434 -22.25 -2.01 37.39
C GLU A 434 -20.95 -2.35 38.13
N THR A 435 -19.79 -1.87 37.64
CA THR A 435 -18.51 -2.00 38.37
C THR A 435 -18.28 -0.87 39.37
N GLU A 436 -19.07 0.21 39.35
CA GLU A 436 -18.96 1.36 40.27
C GLU A 436 -20.15 1.57 41.22
N SER A 437 -21.29 0.90 41.02
CA SER A 437 -22.44 1.02 41.92
C SER A 437 -22.48 -0.06 43.01
N ALA A 438 -21.50 0.01 43.91
CA ALA A 438 -21.64 -0.49 45.28
C ALA A 438 -21.64 0.70 46.25
N LYS A 439 -22.65 1.58 46.16
CA LYS A 439 -23.14 2.43 47.24
C LYS A 439 -24.42 3.18 46.85
N GLU A 440 -25.47 2.87 47.63
CA GLU A 440 -26.64 3.69 47.99
C GLU A 440 -27.90 3.72 47.07
N THR A 441 -28.90 3.00 47.61
CA THR A 441 -30.38 3.02 47.66
C THR A 441 -31.23 4.15 47.01
N PRO A 442 -32.54 3.86 46.75
CA PRO A 442 -33.28 4.35 45.59
C PRO A 442 -34.18 5.56 45.88
N SER A 443 -34.46 6.33 44.83
CA SER A 443 -35.71 7.11 44.73
C SER A 443 -36.31 6.96 43.34
N SER A 444 -37.53 6.45 43.34
CA SER A 444 -38.41 6.19 42.21
C SER A 444 -38.92 7.48 41.59
N THR A 445 -38.82 7.63 40.27
CA THR A 445 -39.82 8.41 39.51
C THR A 445 -39.91 7.96 38.06
N THR A 446 -41.09 7.44 37.73
CA THR A 446 -41.63 7.12 36.41
C THR A 446 -41.69 8.39 35.55
N PHE A 447 -41.23 8.35 34.28
CA PHE A 447 -41.55 9.39 33.31
C PHE A 447 -42.22 8.80 32.07
N VAL A 448 -43.48 9.20 31.92
CA VAL A 448 -44.38 9.01 30.79
C VAL A 448 -44.04 10.09 29.75
N GLU A 449 -44.07 9.71 28.48
CA GLU A 449 -44.01 10.61 27.33
C GLU A 449 -45.14 11.65 27.37
N SER A 450 -44.80 12.93 27.23
CA SER A 450 -45.73 13.93 26.69
C SER A 450 -44.96 15.03 25.98
N THR A 451 -45.27 15.15 24.70
CA THR A 451 -45.14 16.36 23.87
C THR A 451 -45.65 17.60 24.59
N CYS A 452 -44.95 18.73 24.47
CA CYS A 452 -45.50 20.09 24.42
C CYS A 452 -44.40 21.11 24.03
N GLU A 453 -44.64 21.84 22.94
CA GLU A 453 -43.95 23.09 22.60
C GLU A 453 -44.27 24.18 23.63
N CYS A 454 -43.26 24.97 24.06
CA CYS A 454 -43.32 26.43 24.06
C CYS A 454 -42.04 27.12 24.61
N ASN A 455 -41.68 28.22 23.95
CA ASN A 455 -40.94 29.42 24.40
C ASN A 455 -39.90 29.30 25.52
N ILE A 456 -38.60 29.28 25.17
CA ILE A 456 -37.51 29.56 26.12
C ILE A 456 -36.50 30.54 25.47
N ASN A 457 -36.32 31.67 26.14
CA ASN A 457 -35.41 32.80 25.95
C ASN A 457 -34.26 32.59 24.94
N SER A 458 -34.32 33.32 23.80
CA SER A 458 -33.24 33.36 22.81
C SER A 458 -31.91 33.84 23.40
N ASP A 459 -31.93 34.71 24.41
CA ASP A 459 -30.72 35.25 25.05
C ASP A 459 -29.95 34.22 25.88
N SER A 460 -30.63 33.39 26.70
CA SER A 460 -29.97 32.35 27.50
C SER A 460 -29.29 31.30 26.61
N ARG A 461 -29.93 30.91 25.51
CA ARG A 461 -29.36 29.98 24.51
C ARG A 461 -28.15 30.56 23.79
N THR A 462 -28.20 31.83 23.41
CA THR A 462 -27.08 32.50 22.72
C THR A 462 -25.87 32.61 23.65
N LYS A 463 -26.09 32.99 24.91
CA LYS A 463 -25.03 33.06 25.93
C LYS A 463 -24.41 31.68 26.23
N LEU A 464 -25.21 30.62 26.24
CA LEU A 464 -24.70 29.26 26.43
C LEU A 464 -23.83 28.80 25.24
N LEU A 465 -24.25 29.11 24.00
CA LEU A 465 -23.45 28.83 22.79
C LEU A 465 -22.12 29.59 22.80
N ASP A 466 -22.12 30.85 23.24
CA ASP A 466 -20.91 31.66 23.36
C ASP A 466 -19.92 31.05 24.37
N LEU A 467 -20.41 30.64 25.55
CA LEU A 467 -19.60 29.95 26.57
C LEU A 467 -19.04 28.61 26.04
N PHE A 468 -19.82 27.80 25.33
CA PHE A 468 -19.29 26.59 24.70
C PHE A 468 -18.23 26.89 23.63
N SER A 469 -18.40 27.96 22.86
CA SER A 469 -17.42 28.39 21.88
C SER A 469 -16.10 28.81 22.52
N GLU A 470 -16.15 29.47 23.68
CA GLU A 470 -15.00 29.90 24.46
C GLU A 470 -14.30 28.70 25.13
N SER A 471 -15.08 27.76 25.68
CA SER A 471 -14.57 26.50 26.24
C SER A 471 -13.80 25.69 25.20
N ARG A 472 -14.33 25.61 23.97
CA ARG A 472 -13.66 24.93 22.85
C ARG A 472 -12.33 25.60 22.48
N LYS A 473 -12.31 26.94 22.40
CA LYS A 473 -11.09 27.72 22.11
C LYS A 473 -10.02 27.53 23.19
N LEU A 474 -10.42 27.50 24.46
CA LEU A 474 -9.54 27.22 25.60
C LEU A 474 -8.96 25.80 25.51
N GLN A 475 -9.78 24.80 25.20
CA GLN A 475 -9.35 23.41 25.05
C GLN A 475 -8.36 23.24 23.89
N GLU A 476 -8.59 23.89 22.75
CA GLU A 476 -7.64 23.89 21.63
C GLU A 476 -6.31 24.55 21.98
N ARG A 477 -6.33 25.64 22.77
CA ARG A 477 -5.12 26.33 23.22
C ARG A 477 -4.33 25.47 24.22
N LEU A 478 -5.02 24.79 25.14
CA LEU A 478 -4.41 23.84 26.08
C LEU A 478 -3.66 22.73 25.33
N HIS A 479 -4.32 22.10 24.36
CA HIS A 479 -3.72 21.01 23.59
C HIS A 479 -2.48 21.46 22.78
N LYS A 480 -2.51 22.70 22.25
CA LYS A 480 -1.35 23.29 21.57
C LYS A 480 -0.17 23.51 22.52
N LEU A 481 -0.43 23.93 23.76
CA LEU A 481 0.61 24.12 24.77
C LEU A 481 1.20 22.79 25.25
N GLU A 482 0.37 21.77 25.49
CA GLU A 482 0.83 20.41 25.84
C GLU A 482 1.77 19.84 24.76
N MET A 483 1.38 19.97 23.48
CA MET A 483 2.22 19.56 22.35
C MET A 483 3.55 20.32 22.31
N HIS A 484 3.53 21.62 22.61
CA HIS A 484 4.73 22.45 22.62
C HIS A 484 5.66 22.11 23.80
N GLU A 485 5.10 21.85 24.98
CA GLU A 485 5.85 21.39 26.16
C GLU A 485 6.55 20.05 25.89
N GLN A 486 5.83 19.07 25.34
CA GLN A 486 6.40 17.77 24.97
C GLN A 486 7.57 17.91 23.99
N LEU A 487 7.43 18.78 22.99
CA LEU A 487 8.50 19.05 22.01
C LEU A 487 9.74 19.66 22.68
N ILE A 488 9.57 20.63 23.58
CA ILE A 488 10.69 21.25 24.31
C ILE A 488 11.33 20.26 25.29
N SER A 489 10.54 19.43 25.96
CA SER A 489 11.02 18.38 26.86
C SER A 489 11.93 17.37 26.14
N VAL A 490 11.52 16.93 24.94
CA VAL A 490 12.37 16.05 24.10
C VAL A 490 13.65 16.77 23.66
N ARG A 491 13.58 18.04 23.27
CA ARG A 491 14.77 18.83 22.92
C ARG A 491 15.73 18.97 24.11
N ARG A 492 15.21 19.15 25.32
CA ARG A 492 16.01 19.20 26.55
C ARG A 492 16.72 17.87 26.78
N MET A 493 16.01 16.75 26.72
CA MET A 493 16.57 15.40 26.88
C MET A 493 17.71 15.11 25.89
N ILE A 494 17.55 15.51 24.62
CA ILE A 494 18.61 15.36 23.61
C ILE A 494 19.87 16.16 24.00
N LYS A 495 19.70 17.37 24.53
CA LYS A 495 20.82 18.22 24.95
C LYS A 495 21.49 17.73 26.22
N GLU A 496 20.73 17.19 27.17
CA GLU A 496 21.26 16.53 28.38
C GLU A 496 22.06 15.27 28.02
N ASN A 497 21.52 14.42 27.13
CA ASN A 497 22.25 13.25 26.62
C ASN A 497 23.51 13.63 25.85
N ALA A 498 23.49 14.72 25.10
CA ALA A 498 24.68 15.23 24.42
C ALA A 498 25.72 15.75 25.43
N ASP A 499 25.30 16.40 26.51
CA ASP A 499 26.19 16.92 27.56
C ASP A 499 26.84 15.77 28.35
N ALA A 500 26.06 14.75 28.73
CA ALA A 500 26.57 13.53 29.37
C ALA A 500 27.65 12.83 28.53
N ARG A 501 27.41 12.70 27.21
CA ARG A 501 28.38 12.10 26.28
C ARG A 501 29.69 12.89 26.14
N ILE A 502 29.65 14.22 26.29
CA ILE A 502 30.87 15.04 26.32
C ILE A 502 31.61 14.86 27.65
N SER A 503 30.89 14.57 28.74
CA SER A 503 31.49 14.28 30.05
C SER A 503 32.27 12.97 30.05
N ASP A 504 31.83 11.97 29.29
CA ASP A 504 32.44 10.62 29.19
C ASP A 504 33.76 10.59 28.38
N VAL A 505 34.14 11.70 27.73
CA VAL A 505 35.39 11.78 26.96
C VAL A 505 36.58 12.02 27.89
N CYS A 506 37.50 11.05 28.00
CA CYS A 506 38.62 11.03 28.95
C CYS A 506 39.74 12.09 28.74
N THR A 507 39.56 13.06 27.84
CA THR A 507 40.56 14.10 27.55
C THR A 507 40.01 15.49 27.90
N ASP A 508 40.68 16.21 28.80
CA ASP A 508 40.37 17.60 29.11
C ASP A 508 40.90 18.53 28.02
N THR A 509 40.13 18.68 26.94
CA THR A 509 40.42 19.65 25.89
C THR A 509 39.66 20.96 26.14
N PRO A 510 40.23 22.13 25.78
CA PRO A 510 39.52 23.42 25.86
C PRO A 510 38.22 23.45 25.03
N GLU A 511 38.11 22.58 24.02
CA GLU A 511 36.91 22.37 23.21
C GLU A 511 35.81 21.66 23.98
N ARG A 512 36.16 20.67 24.81
CA ARG A 512 35.22 19.98 25.72
C ARG A 512 34.60 20.96 26.72
N THR A 513 35.41 21.82 27.33
CA THR A 513 34.93 22.83 28.29
C THR A 513 34.00 23.86 27.63
N LYS A 514 34.30 24.27 26.38
CA LYS A 514 33.41 25.14 25.58
C LYS A 514 32.11 24.43 25.21
N GLY A 515 32.16 23.14 24.87
CA GLY A 515 31.00 22.30 24.57
C GLY A 515 30.04 22.19 25.74
N HIS A 516 30.54 21.83 26.93
CA HIS A 516 29.77 21.75 28.17
C HIS A 516 29.11 23.07 28.54
N LYS A 517 29.85 24.19 28.50
CA LYS A 517 29.27 25.53 28.80
C LYS A 517 28.13 25.89 27.84
N ARG A 518 28.26 25.55 26.55
CA ARG A 518 27.23 25.82 25.53
C ARG A 518 26.00 24.95 25.73
N LEU A 519 26.17 23.66 26.00
CA LEU A 519 25.06 22.73 26.22
C LEU A 519 24.34 23.02 27.54
N GLY A 520 25.07 23.25 28.63
CA GLY A 520 24.48 23.67 29.91
C GLY A 520 23.64 24.95 29.80
N ALA A 521 24.12 25.96 29.07
CA ALA A 521 23.36 27.18 28.80
C ALA A 521 22.13 26.96 27.90
N ALA A 522 22.13 25.91 27.06
CA ALA A 522 20.98 25.54 26.24
C ALA A 522 19.93 24.74 27.05
N VAL A 523 20.38 23.80 27.90
CA VAL A 523 19.51 23.05 28.81
C VAL A 523 18.80 23.99 29.78
N GLN A 524 19.52 24.92 30.41
CA GLN A 524 18.90 25.92 31.30
C GLN A 524 17.85 26.78 30.60
N ARG A 525 18.07 27.16 29.34
CA ARG A 525 17.08 27.90 28.53
C ARG A 525 15.84 27.08 28.24
N LEU A 526 16.02 25.82 27.85
CA LEU A 526 14.89 24.92 27.58
C LEU A 526 14.10 24.62 28.86
N THR A 527 14.76 24.45 30.01
CA THR A 527 14.09 24.26 31.31
C THR A 527 13.25 25.48 31.70
N ARG A 528 13.75 26.71 31.52
CA ARG A 528 12.94 27.92 31.76
C ARG A 528 11.71 27.98 30.85
N ASN A 529 11.86 27.60 29.59
CA ASN A 529 10.73 27.59 28.65
C ASN A 529 9.68 26.54 29.03
N VAL A 530 10.08 25.35 29.50
CA VAL A 530 9.13 24.35 30.02
C VAL A 530 8.35 24.91 31.20
N ASN A 531 9.03 25.52 32.18
CA ASN A 531 8.37 26.08 33.35
C ASN A 531 7.36 27.18 32.99
N LEU A 532 7.71 28.08 32.04
CA LEU A 532 6.79 29.11 31.56
C LEU A 532 5.54 28.53 30.88
N LEU A 533 5.70 27.45 30.11
CA LEU A 533 4.56 26.79 29.46
C LEU A 533 3.68 26.04 30.47
N GLN A 534 4.27 25.46 31.51
CA GLN A 534 3.53 24.82 32.60
C GLN A 534 2.74 25.85 33.41
N GLU A 535 3.32 27.02 33.70
CA GLU A 535 2.60 28.13 34.34
C GLU A 535 1.43 28.62 33.46
N GLU A 536 1.63 28.77 32.14
CA GLU A 536 0.54 29.14 31.22
C GLU A 536 -0.55 28.05 31.16
N ALA A 537 -0.17 26.77 31.14
CA ALA A 537 -1.13 25.66 31.13
C ALA A 537 -2.03 25.65 32.39
N ILE A 538 -1.44 25.83 33.58
CA ILE A 538 -2.18 25.91 34.85
C ILE A 538 -3.21 27.05 34.79
N THR A 539 -2.82 28.24 34.30
CA THR A 539 -3.76 29.38 34.20
C THR A 539 -4.93 29.12 33.26
N LEU A 540 -4.71 28.35 32.19
CA LEU A 540 -5.76 28.00 31.22
C LEU A 540 -6.65 26.86 31.72
N GLU A 541 -6.11 25.91 32.49
CA GLU A 541 -6.90 24.89 33.18
C GLU A 541 -7.85 25.51 34.21
N ASP A 542 -7.37 26.47 35.00
CA ASP A 542 -8.20 27.24 35.93
C ASP A 542 -9.30 28.02 35.19
N GLY A 543 -8.98 28.61 34.04
CA GLY A 543 -9.95 29.28 33.17
C GLY A 543 -11.01 28.33 32.63
N LYS A 544 -10.60 27.14 32.17
CA LYS A 544 -11.51 26.09 31.68
C LYS A 544 -12.44 25.61 32.78
N LYS A 545 -11.93 25.39 34.00
CA LYS A 545 -12.72 24.93 35.14
C LYS A 545 -13.80 25.95 35.52
N LYS A 546 -13.46 27.25 35.59
CA LYS A 546 -14.42 28.33 35.84
C LYS A 546 -15.53 28.37 34.78
N LEU A 547 -15.18 28.16 33.52
CA LEU A 547 -16.16 28.15 32.43
C LEU A 547 -17.09 26.93 32.49
N GLN A 548 -16.55 25.77 32.87
CA GLN A 548 -17.35 24.56 33.09
C GLN A 548 -18.32 24.72 34.27
N GLU A 549 -17.89 25.37 35.36
CA GLU A 549 -18.75 25.71 36.49
C GLU A 549 -19.88 26.66 36.06
N GLN A 550 -19.58 27.70 35.26
CA GLN A 550 -20.60 28.61 34.71
C GLN A 550 -21.61 27.92 33.79
N ILE A 551 -21.14 26.99 32.93
CA ILE A 551 -22.01 26.19 32.06
C ILE A 551 -22.90 25.28 32.90
N ALA A 552 -22.35 24.63 33.93
CA ALA A 552 -23.11 23.76 34.82
C ALA A 552 -24.18 24.52 35.61
N GLU A 553 -23.85 25.71 36.12
CA GLU A 553 -24.79 26.59 36.83
C GLU A 553 -25.94 27.05 35.92
N MET A 554 -25.65 27.41 34.66
CA MET A 554 -26.68 27.78 33.68
C MET A 554 -27.59 26.61 33.32
N LEU A 555 -27.05 25.40 33.18
CA LEU A 555 -27.84 24.19 32.89
C LEU A 555 -28.70 23.74 34.06
N GLN A 556 -28.27 23.99 35.31
CA GLN A 556 -29.08 23.73 36.51
C GLN A 556 -30.25 24.71 36.65
N ASN A 557 -30.06 25.97 36.24
CA ASN A 557 -31.07 27.02 36.35
C ASN A 557 -32.13 27.00 35.22
N GLU A 558 -31.89 26.32 34.10
CA GLU A 558 -32.86 26.16 32.99
C GLU A 558 -33.03 24.68 32.57
N PRO A 559 -33.86 23.87 33.28
CA PRO A 559 -33.98 22.41 33.06
C PRO A 559 -34.57 22.01 31.70
N ASN A 560 -35.09 22.97 30.93
CA ASN A 560 -35.62 22.76 29.59
C ASN A 560 -34.57 22.97 28.47
N LEU A 561 -33.34 23.40 28.79
CA LEU A 561 -32.20 23.37 27.85
C LEU A 561 -31.53 21.99 27.86
N LYS A 562 -32.23 20.95 27.40
CA LYS A 562 -31.59 19.66 27.08
C LYS A 562 -31.08 19.70 25.65
N PHE A 563 -29.76 19.70 25.48
CA PHE A 563 -29.11 19.53 24.18
C PHE A 563 -29.21 18.05 23.77
N VAL A 564 -29.77 17.80 22.58
CA VAL A 564 -29.65 16.53 21.86
C VAL A 564 -28.48 16.69 20.92
N GLY A 565 -27.30 16.23 21.33
CA GLY A 565 -26.09 16.33 20.51
C GLY A 565 -24.85 15.99 21.32
N ASP A 566 -24.36 14.76 21.11
CA ASP A 566 -23.16 14.22 21.72
C ASP A 566 -21.95 15.12 21.44
N VAL A 567 -21.23 15.48 22.51
CA VAL A 567 -19.87 15.99 22.46
C VAL A 567 -19.00 15.01 23.24
N GLU A 568 -18.54 13.97 22.55
CA GLU A 568 -17.31 13.23 22.90
C GLU A 568 -16.19 13.61 21.94
#